data_AF-A8X2G5-F1
#
_entry.id   AF-A8X2G5-F1
#
_cell.length_a   1.000
_cell.length_b   1.000
_cell.length_c   1.000
_cell.angle_alpha   90.00
_cell.angle_beta   90.00
_cell.angle_gamma   90.00
#
_symmetry.space_group_name_H-M   'P 1'
#
loop_
_entity.id
_entity.type
_entity.pdbx_description
1 polymer ?
#
loop_
_entity_poly.entity_id
_entity_poly.type
_entity_poly.pdbx_seq_one_letter_code
_entity_poly.pdbx_strand_id
1 'polypeptide(L)'
;MKISIFLLIFHFSENLTLNLTNFLEFYENAGECAFNYTQISSTTIEHFPKCSTIYGILVINEKTDLSIDQMIPYFENIGEWFGGLQLENTNFTSLGFFSKPKNGYVTVYCEKFGFYIRNNPNLTDYSILRSFFMHSNGDGKECDIQITNNSQLDAESFCDSGFFHYFTDLTVKGNLKDCGEKREDEDSCQGDEIDDSNLSTYKSCTKLYNGLQLKNMSKIGTSNLSKIQQIRGVIDIVDTDLEDLSFLKNLNIFKYRNQWLTEKVSFNLQNNLEMRRFGIPNFQTIHNTESIDQSKEEGIALFNFENLHPDFCLTIDEIVFFLKSGVAFRNLDSKVCATKDKFKGNDICRFESMEKLAENCYMILGDVTVDSGDEQYFSKLRATHYLFGSIRIRNTTLKSLEHLYRLLYIVDLEDGGPVIEINSNKKLRNVNFAGLQSIFTRDANRTAFIQDNHPKIFESYDEICSLVESTDMYRIYRTRLNFVGGNCATEMETMELSKSSWLMEDNFSTRADFVIFFLIFCSWLMFE
;
A
#
# COMPACT_ATOMS: atom_id res chain seq x y z
N MET A 1 47.54 -34.19 14.44
CA MET A 1 46.21 -34.36 15.05
C MET A 1 45.21 -33.66 14.13
N LYS A 2 44.54 -34.42 13.27
CA LYS A 2 43.52 -33.94 12.33
C LYS A 2 42.19 -33.95 13.09
N ILE A 3 41.51 -32.81 13.18
CA ILE A 3 40.10 -32.73 13.60
C ILE A 3 39.35 -32.02 12.47
N SER A 4 38.27 -32.68 12.07
CA SER A 4 37.52 -32.49 10.83
C SER A 4 36.75 -31.18 10.75
N ILE A 5 36.83 -30.55 9.58
CA ILE A 5 35.79 -29.68 9.02
C ILE A 5 34.70 -30.62 8.49
N PHE A 6 33.68 -30.90 9.29
CA PHE A 6 32.51 -31.66 8.86
C PHE A 6 31.35 -31.38 9.83
N LEU A 7 30.71 -30.20 9.74
CA LEU A 7 29.49 -29.91 10.51
C LEU A 7 28.63 -28.73 9.99
N LEU A 8 28.80 -28.32 8.72
CA LEU A 8 27.95 -27.26 8.12
C LEU A 8 26.99 -27.76 7.03
N ILE A 9 26.97 -29.06 6.71
CA ILE A 9 26.11 -29.60 5.63
C ILE A 9 24.80 -30.25 6.16
N PHE A 10 24.68 -30.53 7.46
CA PHE A 10 23.51 -31.23 8.01
C PHE A 10 22.34 -30.33 8.47
N HIS A 11 22.56 -29.03 8.71
CA HIS A 11 21.48 -28.14 9.14
C HIS A 11 20.59 -27.62 8.01
N PHE A 12 21.05 -27.64 6.75
CA PHE A 12 20.26 -27.15 5.63
C PHE A 12 19.21 -28.18 5.16
N SER A 13 19.53 -29.48 5.19
CA SER A 13 18.64 -30.55 4.73
C SER A 13 17.46 -30.80 5.67
N GLU A 14 17.64 -30.67 6.98
CA GLU A 14 16.55 -30.80 7.96
C GLU A 14 15.53 -29.66 7.81
N ASN A 15 16.01 -28.43 7.60
CA ASN A 15 15.14 -27.27 7.43
C ASN A 15 14.31 -27.35 6.13
N LEU A 16 14.92 -27.81 5.04
CA LEU A 16 14.22 -27.97 3.76
C LEU A 16 13.19 -29.11 3.78
N THR A 17 13.49 -30.21 4.47
CA THR A 17 12.58 -31.35 4.61
C THR A 17 11.40 -30.99 5.50
N LEU A 18 11.64 -30.28 6.60
CA LEU A 18 10.60 -29.72 7.46
C LEU A 18 9.72 -28.72 6.69
N ASN A 19 10.32 -27.87 5.86
CA ASN A 19 9.58 -26.94 5.01
C ASN A 19 8.71 -27.64 3.97
N LEU A 20 9.15 -28.76 3.39
CA LEU A 20 8.35 -29.54 2.45
C LEU A 20 7.18 -30.25 3.13
N THR A 21 7.41 -30.88 4.29
CA THR A 21 6.34 -31.54 5.05
C THR A 21 5.28 -30.51 5.47
N ASN A 22 5.70 -29.38 6.04
CA ASN A 22 4.79 -28.29 6.40
C ASN A 22 4.06 -27.70 5.19
N PHE A 23 4.71 -27.64 4.02
CA PHE A 23 4.09 -27.19 2.77
C PHE A 23 2.98 -28.14 2.30
N LEU A 24 3.27 -29.45 2.25
CA LEU A 24 2.30 -30.45 1.81
C LEU A 24 1.15 -30.61 2.80
N GLU A 25 1.42 -30.50 4.10
CA GLU A 25 0.37 -30.42 5.13
C GLU A 25 -0.49 -29.17 4.98
N PHE A 26 0.09 -28.02 4.62
CA PHE A 26 -0.68 -26.81 4.38
C PHE A 26 -1.60 -26.93 3.14
N TYR A 27 -1.18 -27.69 2.13
CA TYR A 27 -1.99 -27.98 0.95
C TYR A 27 -2.56 -29.40 1.01
N GLU A 28 -3.42 -29.68 2.00
CA GLU A 28 -4.07 -31.00 2.22
C GLU A 28 -4.74 -31.59 0.94
N ASN A 29 -4.99 -30.77 -0.09
CA ASN A 29 -5.59 -31.13 -1.37
C ASN A 29 -4.60 -31.28 -2.56
N ALA A 30 -3.28 -31.22 -2.34
CA ALA A 30 -2.30 -31.21 -3.43
C ALA A 30 -2.29 -32.49 -4.28
N GLY A 31 -2.71 -33.62 -3.70
CA GLY A 31 -2.97 -34.88 -4.42
C GLY A 31 -1.83 -35.33 -5.33
N GLU A 32 -2.17 -35.74 -6.56
CA GLU A 32 -1.19 -36.18 -7.58
C GLU A 32 -0.40 -35.04 -8.23
N CYS A 33 -0.77 -33.78 -7.96
CA CYS A 33 -0.10 -32.59 -8.45
C CYS A 33 0.96 -32.03 -7.47
N ALA A 34 1.17 -32.73 -6.35
CA ALA A 34 2.23 -32.45 -5.40
C ALA A 34 3.57 -33.01 -5.91
N PHE A 35 4.60 -32.17 -5.96
CA PHE A 35 5.97 -32.62 -6.08
C PHE A 35 6.52 -32.91 -4.68
N ASN A 36 6.52 -34.19 -4.28
CA ASN A 36 6.97 -34.65 -2.96
C ASN A 36 8.50 -34.67 -2.78
N TYR A 37 9.21 -33.97 -3.66
CA TYR A 37 10.65 -33.75 -3.61
C TYR A 37 10.90 -32.26 -3.72
N THR A 38 12.10 -31.81 -3.33
CA THR A 38 12.52 -30.42 -3.50
C THR A 38 13.63 -30.29 -4.52
N GLN A 39 14.66 -31.12 -4.38
CA GLN A 39 15.79 -31.17 -5.30
C GLN A 39 15.36 -31.72 -6.66
N ILE A 40 15.69 -31.01 -7.74
CA ILE A 40 15.57 -31.50 -9.12
C ILE A 40 16.87 -32.22 -9.51
N SER A 41 16.74 -33.49 -9.90
CA SER A 41 17.79 -34.37 -10.43
C SER A 41 17.17 -35.44 -11.31
N SER A 42 18.00 -36.21 -12.03
CA SER A 42 17.57 -37.33 -12.87
C SER A 42 16.69 -38.35 -12.13
N THR A 43 16.90 -38.52 -10.83
CA THR A 43 16.13 -39.42 -9.97
C THR A 43 14.80 -38.85 -9.50
N THR A 44 14.71 -37.55 -9.24
CA THR A 44 13.49 -36.93 -8.68
C THR A 44 12.58 -36.39 -9.76
N ILE A 45 13.13 -35.94 -10.90
CA ILE A 45 12.35 -35.33 -11.99
C ILE A 45 11.35 -36.31 -12.61
N GLU A 46 11.63 -37.61 -12.58
CA GLU A 46 10.68 -38.65 -13.03
C GLU A 46 9.37 -38.66 -12.22
N HIS A 47 9.40 -38.12 -11.01
CA HIS A 47 8.24 -37.98 -10.12
C HIS A 47 7.57 -36.61 -10.23
N PHE A 48 8.01 -35.76 -11.16
CA PHE A 48 7.43 -34.44 -11.33
C PHE A 48 5.98 -34.55 -11.86
N PRO A 49 5.02 -33.82 -11.25
CA PRO A 49 3.61 -33.94 -11.60
C PRO A 49 3.34 -33.46 -13.02
N LYS A 50 2.49 -34.19 -13.75
CA LYS A 50 2.03 -33.82 -15.10
C LYS A 50 0.76 -32.94 -15.05
N CYS A 51 0.78 -31.96 -14.16
CA CYS A 51 -0.34 -31.05 -13.93
C CYS A 51 -0.01 -29.65 -14.44
N SER A 52 -1.05 -28.87 -14.75
CA SER A 52 -0.91 -27.44 -15.04
C SER A 52 -0.80 -26.60 -13.77
N THR A 53 -1.53 -27.00 -12.72
CA THR A 53 -1.35 -26.48 -11.36
C THR A 53 -0.43 -27.43 -10.59
N ILE A 54 0.69 -26.92 -10.08
CA ILE A 54 1.66 -27.71 -9.31
C ILE A 54 1.84 -27.16 -7.89
N TYR A 55 2.12 -28.07 -6.96
CA TYR A 55 2.45 -27.77 -5.57
C TYR A 55 3.85 -28.30 -5.28
N GLY A 56 4.83 -27.42 -5.07
CA GLY A 56 6.17 -27.87 -4.72
C GLY A 56 7.20 -26.75 -4.66
N ILE A 57 8.24 -26.97 -3.88
CA ILE A 57 9.39 -26.06 -3.80
C ILE A 57 10.48 -26.62 -4.71
N LEU A 58 10.92 -25.85 -5.70
CA LEU A 58 11.88 -26.31 -6.70
C LEU A 58 13.28 -25.84 -6.32
N VAL A 59 14.17 -26.80 -6.05
CA VAL A 59 15.58 -26.54 -5.77
C VAL A 59 16.42 -27.09 -6.93
N ILE A 60 17.08 -26.18 -7.62
CA ILE A 60 17.96 -26.43 -8.76
C ILE A 60 19.33 -25.86 -8.39
N ASN A 61 20.33 -26.71 -8.28
CA ASN A 61 21.66 -26.28 -7.81
C ASN A 61 22.78 -27.14 -8.35
N GLU A 62 23.98 -27.10 -7.73
CA GLU A 62 25.13 -27.91 -8.15
C GLU A 62 24.89 -29.43 -8.09
N LYS A 63 23.83 -29.89 -7.42
CA LYS A 63 23.43 -31.30 -7.35
C LYS A 63 22.47 -31.71 -8.47
N THR A 64 21.98 -30.76 -9.26
CA THR A 64 21.16 -31.05 -10.44
C THR A 64 22.05 -31.58 -11.57
N ASP A 65 21.86 -32.85 -11.90
CA ASP A 65 22.61 -33.59 -12.93
C ASP A 65 21.92 -33.60 -14.30
N LEU A 66 20.98 -32.67 -14.52
CA LEU A 66 20.18 -32.54 -15.74
C LEU A 66 20.60 -31.31 -16.54
N SER A 67 20.57 -31.42 -17.87
CA SER A 67 20.66 -30.25 -18.76
C SER A 67 19.33 -29.51 -18.85
N ILE A 68 19.37 -28.26 -19.34
CA ILE A 68 18.16 -27.46 -19.63
C ILE A 68 17.20 -28.25 -20.53
N ASP A 69 17.69 -28.84 -21.61
CA ASP A 69 16.87 -29.61 -22.57
C ASP A 69 16.19 -30.83 -21.93
N GLN A 70 16.86 -31.49 -20.98
CA GLN A 70 16.29 -32.64 -20.28
C GLN A 70 15.13 -32.23 -19.33
N MET A 71 15.10 -30.98 -18.89
CA MET A 71 14.07 -30.47 -17.99
C MET A 71 12.83 -29.95 -18.74
N ILE A 72 12.96 -29.46 -19.97
CA ILE A 72 11.85 -28.84 -20.75
C ILE A 72 10.53 -29.64 -20.69
N PRO A 73 10.51 -30.97 -20.95
CA PRO A 73 9.25 -31.72 -21.02
C PRO A 73 8.47 -31.78 -19.69
N TYR A 74 9.12 -31.47 -18.57
CA TYR A 74 8.51 -31.51 -17.24
C TYR A 74 7.88 -30.19 -16.83
N PHE A 75 8.43 -29.06 -17.30
CA PHE A 75 7.98 -27.72 -16.92
C PHE A 75 7.12 -27.03 -18.00
N GLU A 76 6.93 -27.64 -19.18
CA GLU A 76 6.23 -27.01 -20.32
C GLU A 76 4.76 -26.67 -20.08
N ASN A 77 4.10 -27.35 -19.14
CA ASN A 77 2.65 -27.24 -18.92
C ASN A 77 2.26 -26.41 -17.68
N ILE A 78 3.23 -25.86 -16.95
CA ILE A 78 2.95 -25.11 -15.72
C ILE A 78 2.18 -23.83 -16.06
N GLY A 79 0.98 -23.70 -15.51
CA GLY A 79 0.17 -22.49 -15.52
C GLY A 79 0.08 -21.84 -14.15
N GLU A 80 -0.12 -22.65 -13.10
CA GLU A 80 -0.18 -22.20 -11.71
C GLU A 80 0.82 -22.98 -10.87
N TRP A 81 1.49 -22.28 -9.96
CA TRP A 81 2.50 -22.86 -9.10
C TRP A 81 2.39 -22.33 -7.68
N PHE A 82 2.04 -23.22 -6.75
CA PHE A 82 2.11 -22.96 -5.31
C PHE A 82 3.45 -23.48 -4.80
N GLY A 83 4.31 -22.61 -4.27
CA GLY A 83 5.66 -23.00 -3.83
C GLY A 83 6.71 -21.91 -3.99
N GLY A 84 7.93 -22.27 -4.39
CA GLY A 84 9.01 -21.29 -4.55
C GLY A 84 10.23 -21.85 -5.27
N LEU A 85 11.06 -20.96 -5.81
CA LEU A 85 12.26 -21.31 -6.57
C LEU A 85 13.52 -21.07 -5.75
N GLN A 86 14.43 -22.04 -5.76
CA GLN A 86 15.84 -21.86 -5.38
C GLN A 86 16.70 -22.35 -6.56
N LEU A 87 17.09 -21.42 -7.44
CA LEU A 87 18.02 -21.67 -8.54
C LEU A 87 19.38 -21.08 -8.18
N GLU A 88 20.29 -21.92 -7.67
CA GLU A 88 21.52 -21.44 -7.03
C GLU A 88 22.76 -22.21 -7.44
N ASN A 89 23.89 -21.54 -7.61
CA ASN A 89 25.19 -22.19 -7.89
C ASN A 89 25.18 -23.11 -9.14
N THR A 90 24.37 -22.80 -10.14
CA THR A 90 24.30 -23.59 -11.38
C THR A 90 25.25 -23.05 -12.45
N ASN A 91 25.55 -23.90 -13.44
CA ASN A 91 26.24 -23.50 -14.66
C ASN A 91 25.28 -23.14 -15.80
N PHE A 92 23.98 -22.96 -15.52
CA PHE A 92 22.99 -22.66 -16.54
C PHE A 92 23.17 -21.27 -17.11
N THR A 93 22.91 -21.15 -18.42
CA THR A 93 22.98 -19.88 -19.14
C THR A 93 21.64 -19.17 -19.23
N SER A 94 20.54 -19.90 -19.05
CA SER A 94 19.18 -19.38 -19.08
C SER A 94 18.23 -20.19 -18.20
N LEU A 95 17.02 -19.65 -17.99
CA LEU A 95 15.89 -20.38 -17.42
C LEU A 95 14.99 -21.02 -18.50
N GLY A 96 15.56 -21.33 -19.68
CA GLY A 96 14.82 -21.83 -20.85
C GLY A 96 14.18 -23.21 -20.70
N PHE A 97 14.30 -23.85 -19.53
CA PHE A 97 13.53 -25.04 -19.20
C PHE A 97 12.07 -24.71 -18.86
N PHE A 98 11.78 -23.48 -18.41
CA PHE A 98 10.42 -22.98 -18.35
C PHE A 98 9.91 -22.57 -19.73
N SER A 99 8.63 -22.82 -20.00
CA SER A 99 7.98 -22.41 -21.24
C SER A 99 6.91 -21.37 -20.97
N LYS A 100 6.74 -20.44 -21.91
CA LYS A 100 5.64 -19.46 -21.83
C LYS A 100 4.32 -20.20 -22.10
N PRO A 101 3.30 -20.07 -21.23
CA PRO A 101 1.99 -20.65 -21.48
C PRO A 101 1.37 -20.09 -22.77
N LYS A 102 0.67 -20.93 -23.54
CA LYS A 102 0.01 -20.52 -24.80
C LYS A 102 -1.00 -19.38 -24.60
N ASN A 103 -1.63 -19.30 -23.43
CA ASN A 103 -2.72 -18.37 -23.12
C ASN A 103 -2.41 -17.48 -21.89
N GLY A 104 -1.20 -16.93 -21.77
CA GLY A 104 -0.94 -15.89 -20.77
C GLY A 104 0.41 -15.98 -20.08
N TYR A 105 0.37 -16.12 -18.76
CA TYR A 105 1.49 -16.05 -17.83
C TYR A 105 1.42 -17.19 -16.82
N VAL A 106 2.54 -17.47 -16.15
CA VAL A 106 2.60 -18.41 -15.03
C VAL A 106 2.26 -17.66 -13.75
N THR A 107 1.27 -18.12 -13.01
CA THR A 107 0.95 -17.57 -11.68
C THR A 107 1.75 -18.33 -10.63
N VAL A 108 2.53 -17.61 -9.81
CA VAL A 108 3.35 -18.21 -8.75
C VAL A 108 2.92 -17.68 -7.39
N TYR A 109 2.48 -18.56 -6.48
CA TYR A 109 2.17 -18.25 -5.09
C TYR A 109 3.37 -18.59 -4.22
N CYS A 110 4.20 -17.58 -3.95
CA CYS A 110 5.53 -17.73 -3.36
C CYS A 110 5.75 -16.99 -2.03
N GLU A 111 4.70 -16.52 -1.35
CA GLU A 111 4.86 -15.67 -0.16
C GLU A 111 5.68 -16.31 0.98
N LYS A 112 5.64 -17.65 1.08
CA LYS A 112 6.28 -18.41 2.16
C LYS A 112 7.70 -18.87 1.81
N PHE A 113 7.95 -19.15 0.53
CA PHE A 113 9.16 -19.84 0.10
C PHE A 113 10.09 -18.97 -0.74
N GLY A 114 9.58 -17.86 -1.27
CA GLY A 114 10.33 -16.91 -2.09
C GLY A 114 10.70 -17.45 -3.47
N PHE A 115 11.41 -16.61 -4.20
CA PHE A 115 11.85 -16.85 -5.56
C PHE A 115 13.28 -16.36 -5.72
N TYR A 116 14.22 -17.30 -5.76
CA TYR A 116 15.64 -17.02 -5.62
C TYR A 116 16.43 -17.52 -6.82
N ILE A 117 17.20 -16.62 -7.43
CA ILE A 117 18.14 -16.89 -8.51
C ILE A 117 19.49 -16.31 -8.08
N ARG A 118 20.35 -17.16 -7.50
CA ARG A 118 21.55 -16.69 -6.79
C ARG A 118 22.83 -17.39 -7.25
N ASN A 119 23.92 -16.64 -7.40
CA ASN A 119 25.26 -17.20 -7.63
C ASN A 119 25.36 -18.10 -8.90
N ASN A 120 24.68 -17.74 -9.99
CA ASN A 120 24.77 -18.47 -11.27
C ASN A 120 25.68 -17.68 -12.24
N PRO A 121 27.00 -17.96 -12.28
CA PRO A 121 27.98 -17.09 -12.94
C PRO A 121 27.85 -17.06 -14.46
N ASN A 122 27.15 -18.01 -15.08
CA ASN A 122 26.96 -18.09 -16.54
C ASN A 122 25.56 -17.65 -16.97
N LEU A 123 24.68 -17.31 -16.04
CA LEU A 123 23.30 -16.94 -16.34
C LEU A 123 23.27 -15.59 -17.06
N THR A 124 22.67 -15.56 -18.23
CA THR A 124 22.58 -14.35 -19.09
C THR A 124 21.15 -14.03 -19.49
N ASP A 125 20.25 -15.02 -19.50
CA ASP A 125 18.88 -14.86 -19.97
C ASP A 125 17.84 -15.24 -18.90
N TYR A 126 17.05 -14.25 -18.50
CA TYR A 126 15.89 -14.37 -17.60
C TYR A 126 14.56 -14.05 -18.29
N SER A 127 14.55 -13.90 -19.62
CA SER A 127 13.42 -13.33 -20.38
C SER A 127 12.08 -14.02 -20.10
N ILE A 128 12.11 -15.33 -19.84
CA ILE A 128 10.92 -16.12 -19.48
C ILE A 128 10.20 -15.61 -18.23
N LEU A 129 10.95 -15.07 -17.26
CA LEU A 129 10.39 -14.55 -16.00
C LEU A 129 9.45 -13.36 -16.24
N ARG A 130 9.58 -12.64 -17.35
CA ARG A 130 8.63 -11.56 -17.71
C ARG A 130 7.20 -12.06 -17.87
N SER A 131 7.03 -13.37 -18.08
CA SER A 131 5.74 -14.05 -18.15
C SER A 131 5.32 -14.69 -16.82
N PHE A 132 5.98 -14.37 -15.69
CA PHE A 132 5.63 -14.87 -14.37
C PHE A 132 4.95 -13.75 -13.59
N PHE A 133 3.74 -14.01 -13.11
CA PHE A 133 3.02 -13.15 -12.17
C PHE A 133 3.09 -13.78 -10.79
N MET A 134 3.76 -13.10 -9.85
CA MET A 134 3.92 -13.59 -8.49
C MET A 134 2.81 -13.04 -7.61
N HIS A 135 1.97 -13.92 -7.06
CA HIS A 135 0.84 -13.52 -6.25
C HIS A 135 1.28 -13.15 -4.83
N SER A 136 0.65 -12.14 -4.25
CA SER A 136 0.81 -11.81 -2.82
C SER A 136 -0.12 -12.63 -1.95
N ASN A 137 0.17 -12.76 -0.66
CA ASN A 137 -0.78 -13.42 0.22
C ASN A 137 -2.01 -12.53 0.51
N GLY A 138 -3.02 -13.08 1.18
CA GLY A 138 -4.23 -12.33 1.57
C GLY A 138 -3.96 -11.10 2.44
N ASP A 139 -2.82 -11.05 3.13
CA ASP A 139 -2.36 -9.91 3.93
C ASP A 139 -1.57 -8.85 3.12
N GLY A 140 -1.43 -9.03 1.80
CA GLY A 140 -0.67 -8.12 0.94
C GLY A 140 0.86 -8.19 1.12
N LYS A 141 1.37 -9.29 1.67
CA LYS A 141 2.81 -9.61 1.69
C LYS A 141 3.24 -10.14 0.33
N GLU A 142 4.29 -9.53 -0.22
CA GLU A 142 4.90 -9.92 -1.50
C GLU A 142 5.73 -11.19 -1.36
N CYS A 143 5.95 -11.86 -2.50
CA CYS A 143 6.99 -12.87 -2.58
C CYS A 143 8.36 -12.22 -2.33
N ASP A 144 9.20 -12.89 -1.55
CA ASP A 144 10.61 -12.53 -1.44
C ASP A 144 11.34 -12.92 -2.74
N ILE A 145 11.60 -11.93 -3.59
CA ILE A 145 12.23 -12.11 -4.90
C ILE A 145 13.68 -11.64 -4.82
N GLN A 146 14.62 -12.55 -5.08
CA GLN A 146 16.04 -12.24 -5.07
C GLN A 146 16.76 -12.74 -6.32
N ILE A 147 17.38 -11.82 -7.05
CA ILE A 147 18.25 -12.10 -8.19
C ILE A 147 19.62 -11.53 -7.88
N THR A 148 20.52 -12.37 -7.37
CA THR A 148 21.77 -11.90 -6.78
C THR A 148 23.00 -12.65 -7.27
N ASN A 149 24.12 -11.94 -7.40
CA ASN A 149 25.43 -12.51 -7.71
C ASN A 149 25.48 -13.36 -9.00
N ASN A 150 24.69 -13.00 -10.02
CA ASN A 150 24.74 -13.64 -11.34
C ASN A 150 25.62 -12.77 -12.26
N SER A 151 26.94 -12.99 -12.24
CA SER A 151 27.95 -12.05 -12.77
C SER A 151 27.88 -11.77 -14.27
N GLN A 152 27.12 -12.54 -15.05
CA GLN A 152 26.89 -12.32 -16.48
C GLN A 152 25.46 -11.85 -16.81
N LEU A 153 24.61 -11.67 -15.79
CA LEU A 153 23.20 -11.33 -15.98
C LEU A 153 22.99 -9.81 -16.05
N ASP A 154 22.50 -9.31 -17.17
CA ASP A 154 22.09 -7.90 -17.29
C ASP A 154 20.65 -7.71 -16.79
N ALA A 155 20.49 -7.38 -15.50
CA ALA A 155 19.19 -7.17 -14.87
C ALA A 155 18.72 -5.69 -14.93
N GLU A 156 19.32 -4.84 -15.77
CA GLU A 156 19.03 -3.40 -15.84
C GLU A 156 17.52 -3.11 -16.00
N SER A 157 16.87 -3.84 -16.91
CA SER A 157 15.44 -3.67 -17.20
C SER A 157 14.52 -4.53 -16.34
N PHE A 158 15.06 -5.43 -15.49
CA PHE A 158 14.28 -6.48 -14.84
C PHE A 158 13.10 -5.91 -14.04
N CYS A 159 13.40 -5.04 -13.07
CA CYS A 159 12.42 -4.51 -12.12
C CYS A 159 11.36 -3.60 -12.74
N ASP A 160 11.55 -3.11 -13.97
CA ASP A 160 10.61 -2.24 -14.67
C ASP A 160 9.96 -2.97 -15.88
N SER A 161 10.16 -4.29 -16.02
CA SER A 161 9.70 -5.11 -17.16
C SER A 161 8.71 -6.21 -16.74
N GLY A 162 7.87 -6.65 -17.69
CA GLY A 162 6.90 -7.72 -17.45
C GLY A 162 5.99 -7.39 -16.27
N PHE A 163 5.65 -8.38 -15.43
CA PHE A 163 4.91 -8.15 -14.19
C PHE A 163 5.79 -7.62 -13.04
N PHE A 164 7.11 -7.54 -13.21
CA PHE A 164 7.97 -7.10 -12.11
C PHE A 164 7.86 -5.62 -11.80
N HIS A 165 7.22 -4.80 -12.66
CA HIS A 165 6.92 -3.40 -12.37
C HIS A 165 5.83 -3.19 -11.31
N TYR A 166 5.11 -4.26 -10.92
CA TYR A 166 4.15 -4.24 -9.82
C TYR A 166 4.85 -4.33 -8.45
N PHE A 167 5.83 -5.23 -8.26
CA PHE A 167 6.38 -5.56 -6.93
C PHE A 167 7.26 -4.47 -6.31
N THR A 168 7.04 -4.08 -5.07
CA THR A 168 7.95 -3.14 -4.41
C THR A 168 9.14 -3.81 -3.74
N ASP A 169 8.99 -5.08 -3.39
CA ASP A 169 9.93 -5.79 -2.52
C ASP A 169 10.86 -6.69 -3.38
N LEU A 170 11.84 -6.07 -4.06
CA LEU A 170 12.73 -6.71 -5.04
C LEU A 170 14.21 -6.55 -4.67
N THR A 171 14.91 -7.66 -4.45
CA THR A 171 16.36 -7.65 -4.21
C THR A 171 17.10 -8.06 -5.48
N VAL A 172 17.67 -7.09 -6.20
CA VAL A 172 18.50 -7.33 -7.38
C VAL A 172 19.84 -6.67 -7.14
N LYS A 173 20.88 -7.47 -6.90
CA LYS A 173 22.23 -6.97 -6.58
C LYS A 173 23.37 -7.90 -6.99
N GLY A 174 24.50 -7.32 -7.39
CA GLY A 174 25.72 -8.06 -7.71
C GLY A 174 25.65 -8.82 -9.03
N ASN A 175 24.76 -8.43 -9.94
CA ASN A 175 24.71 -8.97 -11.29
C ASN A 175 25.65 -8.18 -12.23
N LEU A 176 25.64 -8.47 -13.54
CA LEU A 176 26.41 -7.67 -14.51
C LEU A 176 25.95 -6.21 -14.53
N LYS A 177 24.63 -6.03 -14.40
CA LYS A 177 23.96 -4.77 -14.10
C LYS A 177 22.76 -5.06 -13.22
N ASP A 178 22.53 -4.22 -12.23
CA ASP A 178 21.34 -4.32 -11.38
C ASP A 178 20.23 -3.38 -11.87
N CYS A 179 19.07 -3.44 -11.22
CA CYS A 179 17.87 -2.74 -11.68
C CYS A 179 18.10 -1.23 -11.87
N GLY A 180 17.73 -0.69 -13.04
CA GLY A 180 17.71 0.75 -13.28
C GLY A 180 19.08 1.43 -13.46
N GLU A 181 20.17 0.70 -13.61
CA GLU A 181 21.50 1.23 -13.97
C GLU A 181 21.52 1.76 -15.42
N LYS A 182 20.87 2.90 -15.67
CA LYS A 182 20.70 3.44 -17.03
C LYS A 182 21.89 4.28 -17.51
N ARG A 183 22.71 4.82 -16.60
CA ARG A 183 23.86 5.73 -16.87
C ARG A 183 24.87 5.72 -15.70
N GLU A 184 26.11 6.17 -15.96
CA GLU A 184 27.19 6.31 -14.96
C GLU A 184 26.83 7.16 -13.70
N ASP A 185 25.72 7.93 -13.75
CA ASP A 185 25.32 8.88 -12.69
C ASP A 185 23.95 8.58 -12.04
N GLU A 186 23.24 7.53 -12.46
CA GLU A 186 21.90 7.16 -11.98
C GLU A 186 21.90 5.71 -11.48
N ASP A 187 22.27 5.52 -10.20
CA ASP A 187 22.22 4.21 -9.55
C ASP A 187 20.84 3.96 -8.92
N SER A 188 20.44 2.68 -8.90
CA SER A 188 19.38 2.22 -7.99
C SER A 188 19.97 1.39 -6.87
N CYS A 189 19.41 1.53 -5.67
CA CYS A 189 19.98 0.97 -4.46
C CYS A 189 18.90 0.30 -3.59
N GLN A 190 19.33 -0.55 -2.66
CA GLN A 190 18.46 -1.25 -1.71
C GLN A 190 18.22 -0.36 -0.48
N GLY A 191 17.01 0.12 -0.26
CA GLY A 191 16.74 1.07 0.82
C GLY A 191 16.56 0.43 2.20
N ASP A 192 16.42 -0.89 2.27
CA ASP A 192 16.33 -1.69 3.48
C ASP A 192 17.68 -2.11 4.06
N GLU A 193 18.77 -1.90 3.30
CA GLU A 193 20.13 -2.24 3.72
C GLU A 193 20.89 -1.03 4.29
N ILE A 194 20.27 0.14 4.41
CA ILE A 194 20.95 1.36 4.88
C ILE A 194 21.33 1.25 6.36
N ASP A 195 22.60 1.52 6.66
CA ASP A 195 23.13 1.66 8.01
C ASP A 195 24.22 2.73 8.09
N ASP A 196 24.70 3.03 9.31
CA ASP A 196 25.73 4.06 9.54
C ASP A 196 27.05 3.76 8.82
N SER A 197 27.36 2.48 8.56
CA SER A 197 28.61 2.05 7.93
C SER A 197 28.59 2.22 6.42
N ASN A 198 27.42 2.08 5.79
CA ASN A 198 27.28 2.08 4.34
C ASN A 198 26.59 3.32 3.78
N LEU A 199 25.95 4.18 4.59
CA LEU A 199 25.21 5.35 4.12
C LEU A 199 25.97 6.21 3.10
N SER A 200 27.30 6.30 3.22
CA SER A 200 28.14 7.07 2.30
C SER A 200 28.15 6.57 0.85
N THR A 201 27.81 5.30 0.60
CA THR A 201 27.69 4.72 -0.74
C THR A 201 26.44 5.20 -1.46
N TYR A 202 25.44 5.73 -0.75
CA TYR A 202 24.16 6.12 -1.34
C TYR A 202 24.18 7.44 -2.12
N LYS A 203 25.32 8.14 -2.15
CA LYS A 203 25.48 9.46 -2.80
C LYS A 203 25.18 9.47 -4.31
N SER A 204 25.30 8.34 -5.01
CA SER A 204 24.96 8.19 -6.42
C SER A 204 23.52 7.72 -6.65
N CYS A 205 22.88 7.15 -5.63
CA CYS A 205 21.55 6.57 -5.76
C CYS A 205 20.51 7.64 -6.11
N THR A 206 19.64 7.30 -7.06
CA THR A 206 18.50 8.11 -7.48
C THR A 206 17.17 7.38 -7.28
N LYS A 207 17.21 6.04 -7.19
CA LYS A 207 16.04 5.19 -6.98
C LYS A 207 16.31 4.20 -5.85
N LEU A 208 15.34 4.02 -4.95
CA LEU A 208 15.39 2.96 -3.93
C LEU A 208 14.36 1.87 -4.24
N TYR A 209 14.79 0.62 -4.14
CA TYR A 209 13.96 -0.58 -4.05
C TYR A 209 13.89 -1.04 -2.58
N ASN A 210 12.92 -1.87 -2.22
CA ASN A 210 12.66 -2.27 -0.83
C ASN A 210 12.44 -1.07 0.12
N GLY A 211 12.00 0.07 -0.41
CA GLY A 211 11.61 1.24 0.36
C GLY A 211 12.76 2.11 0.83
N LEU A 212 12.63 2.67 2.03
CA LEU A 212 13.67 3.45 2.74
C LEU A 212 13.55 3.12 4.22
N GLN A 213 14.54 2.44 4.79
CA GLN A 213 14.56 2.10 6.21
C GLN A 213 15.64 2.88 6.94
N LEU A 214 15.24 3.72 7.88
CA LEU A 214 16.13 4.46 8.76
C LEU A 214 15.70 4.18 10.21
N LYS A 215 16.34 3.21 10.86
CA LYS A 215 15.90 2.68 12.16
C LYS A 215 17.01 2.77 13.19
N ASN A 216 16.74 3.37 14.34
CA ASN A 216 17.69 3.48 15.45
C ASN A 216 19.01 4.18 15.06
N MET A 217 18.94 5.20 14.20
CA MET A 217 20.11 5.92 13.69
C MET A 217 20.19 7.32 14.29
N SER A 218 21.41 7.78 14.55
CA SER A 218 21.67 9.14 15.07
C SER A 218 22.72 9.85 14.23
N LYS A 219 22.60 11.18 14.09
CA LYS A 219 23.48 12.03 13.28
C LYS A 219 23.59 11.52 11.83
N ILE A 220 22.44 11.14 11.27
CA ILE A 220 22.36 10.59 9.92
C ILE A 220 23.02 11.55 8.93
N GLY A 221 23.93 11.01 8.10
CA GLY A 221 24.59 11.74 7.02
C GLY A 221 23.63 12.03 5.85
N THR A 222 22.56 12.79 6.10
CA THR A 222 21.40 12.97 5.21
C THR A 222 21.73 13.46 3.81
N SER A 223 22.86 14.16 3.62
CA SER A 223 23.37 14.56 2.31
C SER A 223 23.55 13.40 1.32
N ASN A 224 23.82 12.19 1.84
CA ASN A 224 24.00 10.99 1.03
C ASN A 224 22.72 10.53 0.35
N LEU A 225 21.54 10.87 0.90
CA LEU A 225 20.23 10.50 0.36
C LEU A 225 19.60 11.61 -0.48
N SER A 226 20.34 12.70 -0.73
CA SER A 226 19.75 13.90 -1.33
C SER A 226 19.47 13.82 -2.83
N LYS A 227 20.03 12.82 -3.52
CA LYS A 227 19.78 12.56 -4.95
C LYS A 227 18.58 11.64 -5.21
N ILE A 228 18.00 11.04 -4.17
CA ILE A 228 16.86 10.12 -4.32
C ILE A 228 15.68 10.86 -4.93
N GLN A 229 15.21 10.37 -6.07
CA GLN A 229 14.09 10.89 -6.84
C GLN A 229 12.85 10.00 -6.71
N GLN A 230 13.06 8.69 -6.62
CA GLN A 230 12.00 7.71 -6.50
C GLN A 230 12.28 6.72 -5.36
N ILE A 231 11.26 6.45 -4.55
CA ILE A 231 11.26 5.35 -3.58
C ILE A 231 10.17 4.36 -3.96
N ARG A 232 10.51 3.08 -4.02
CA ARG A 232 9.59 1.98 -4.30
C ARG A 232 9.65 0.98 -3.14
N GLY A 233 8.55 0.83 -2.42
CA GLY A 233 8.46 0.08 -1.17
C GLY A 233 8.26 0.98 0.04
N VAL A 234 8.16 0.40 1.22
CA VAL A 234 7.76 1.10 2.46
C VAL A 234 8.81 2.14 2.88
N ILE A 235 8.39 3.36 3.20
CA ILE A 235 9.23 4.34 3.90
C ILE A 235 9.04 4.13 5.39
N ASP A 236 10.08 3.77 6.11
CA ASP A 236 10.04 3.40 7.53
C ASP A 236 11.17 4.09 8.30
N ILE A 237 10.85 5.21 8.95
CA ILE A 237 11.80 6.05 9.68
C ILE A 237 11.40 6.05 11.15
N VAL A 238 12.20 5.37 11.97
CA VAL A 238 11.86 5.04 13.35
C VAL A 238 13.04 5.26 14.29
N ASP A 239 12.78 5.87 15.44
CA ASP A 239 13.78 6.08 16.49
C ASP A 239 15.03 6.83 15.97
N THR A 240 14.82 7.95 15.26
CA THR A 240 15.90 8.82 14.72
C THR A 240 15.92 10.21 15.34
N ASP A 241 17.04 10.92 15.18
CA ASP A 241 17.23 12.32 15.59
C ASP A 241 16.97 13.34 14.45
N LEU A 242 16.23 12.93 13.42
CA LEU A 242 15.90 13.79 12.28
C LEU A 242 14.91 14.89 12.68
N GLU A 243 15.23 16.14 12.38
CA GLU A 243 14.33 17.29 12.58
C GLU A 243 13.27 17.42 11.47
N ASP A 244 13.61 16.98 10.25
CA ASP A 244 12.72 16.97 9.08
C ASP A 244 13.21 16.01 7.97
N LEU A 245 12.45 15.91 6.88
CA LEU A 245 12.79 15.11 5.69
C LEU A 245 13.28 15.96 4.50
N SER A 246 13.71 17.20 4.72
CA SER A 246 14.12 18.13 3.66
C SER A 246 15.34 17.66 2.87
N PHE A 247 16.10 16.72 3.41
CA PHE A 247 17.19 16.07 2.69
C PHE A 247 16.68 15.28 1.47
N LEU A 248 15.44 14.76 1.49
CA LEU A 248 14.77 14.14 0.34
C LEU A 248 14.27 15.18 -0.68
N LYS A 249 15.02 16.28 -0.88
CA LYS A 249 14.62 17.41 -1.72
C LYS A 249 14.31 17.04 -3.17
N ASN A 250 14.85 15.93 -3.69
CA ASN A 250 14.61 15.49 -5.06
C ASN A 250 13.52 14.41 -5.16
N LEU A 251 13.03 13.89 -4.03
CA LEU A 251 12.01 12.85 -4.01
C LEU A 251 10.71 13.40 -4.60
N ASN A 252 10.29 12.83 -5.71
CA ASN A 252 9.08 13.22 -6.43
C ASN A 252 8.05 12.10 -6.52
N ILE A 253 8.50 10.84 -6.57
CA ILE A 253 7.65 9.66 -6.76
C ILE A 253 7.85 8.69 -5.60
N PHE A 254 6.74 8.38 -4.91
CA PHE A 254 6.64 7.29 -3.96
C PHE A 254 5.71 6.21 -4.54
N LYS A 255 6.24 5.01 -4.69
CA LYS A 255 5.50 3.83 -5.14
C LYS A 255 5.32 2.87 -3.98
N TYR A 256 4.08 2.63 -3.60
CA TYR A 256 3.71 1.60 -2.65
C TYR A 256 2.93 0.51 -3.36
N ARG A 257 2.75 -0.61 -2.68
CA ARG A 257 1.90 -1.69 -3.15
C ARG A 257 0.95 -2.11 -2.05
N ASN A 258 -0.35 -2.01 -2.35
CA ASN A 258 -1.41 -2.46 -1.46
C ASN A 258 -2.61 -2.93 -2.29
N GLN A 259 -3.33 -3.93 -1.83
CA GLN A 259 -4.53 -4.41 -2.52
C GLN A 259 -5.75 -4.10 -1.65
N TRP A 260 -6.85 -3.71 -2.29
CA TRP A 260 -8.15 -3.50 -1.62
C TRP A 260 -8.07 -2.59 -0.39
N LEU A 261 -8.78 -2.91 0.70
CA LEU A 261 -8.80 -2.15 1.94
C LEU A 261 -7.83 -2.67 3.01
N THR A 262 -6.82 -3.46 2.62
CA THR A 262 -5.84 -4.00 3.57
C THR A 262 -5.07 -2.86 4.25
N GLU A 263 -5.05 -2.84 5.58
CA GLU A 263 -4.42 -1.78 6.35
C GLU A 263 -2.90 -1.99 6.52
N LYS A 264 -2.16 -1.90 5.42
CA LYS A 264 -0.69 -1.97 5.40
C LYS A 264 -0.08 -0.57 5.41
N VAL A 265 0.69 -0.25 6.45
CA VAL A 265 1.41 1.03 6.53
C VAL A 265 2.48 1.08 5.44
N SER A 266 2.40 2.11 4.61
CA SER A 266 3.30 2.35 3.48
C SER A 266 4.31 3.47 3.77
N PHE A 267 3.97 4.38 4.67
CA PHE A 267 4.84 5.47 5.12
C PHE A 267 4.72 5.58 6.64
N ASN A 268 5.80 5.28 7.35
CA ASN A 268 5.87 5.28 8.80
C ASN A 268 6.91 6.30 9.29
N LEU A 269 6.45 7.24 10.11
CA LEU A 269 7.26 8.13 10.92
C LEU A 269 6.88 7.87 12.37
N GLN A 270 7.75 7.20 13.11
CA GLN A 270 7.43 6.78 14.48
C GLN A 270 8.57 7.08 15.44
N ASN A 271 8.27 7.59 16.63
CA ASN A 271 9.24 7.84 17.70
C ASN A 271 10.39 8.77 17.33
N ASN A 272 10.20 9.67 16.34
CA ASN A 272 11.20 10.66 15.95
C ASN A 272 10.96 11.95 16.74
N LEU A 273 11.40 11.97 18.00
CA LEU A 273 11.04 13.01 18.97
C LEU A 273 11.59 14.40 18.62
N GLU A 274 12.63 14.51 17.79
CA GLU A 274 13.16 15.79 17.32
C GLU A 274 12.48 16.28 16.02
N MET A 275 11.64 15.46 15.41
CA MET A 275 11.01 15.76 14.11
C MET A 275 9.92 16.81 14.26
N ARG A 276 10.16 18.01 13.69
CA ARG A 276 9.26 19.18 13.78
C ARG A 276 8.56 19.48 12.46
N ARG A 277 9.02 18.94 11.33
CA ARG A 277 8.44 19.19 10.00
C ARG A 277 8.51 17.94 9.13
N PHE A 278 7.53 17.78 8.24
CA PHE A 278 7.60 16.78 7.16
C PHE A 278 8.62 17.23 6.12
N GLY A 279 8.35 18.30 5.38
CA GLY A 279 9.41 19.06 4.70
C GLY A 279 9.97 18.43 3.42
N ILE A 280 9.25 17.55 2.72
CA ILE A 280 9.67 17.04 1.40
C ILE A 280 9.16 17.99 0.30
N PRO A 281 10.01 18.87 -0.28
CA PRO A 281 9.53 20.01 -1.08
C PRO A 281 9.01 19.66 -2.48
N ASN A 282 9.53 18.59 -3.09
CA ASN A 282 9.22 18.21 -4.47
C ASN A 282 8.34 16.96 -4.56
N PHE A 283 7.65 16.59 -3.48
CA PHE A 283 6.83 15.39 -3.44
C PHE A 283 5.56 15.58 -4.29
N GLN A 284 5.42 14.78 -5.36
CA GLN A 284 4.40 15.03 -6.39
C GLN A 284 3.48 13.84 -6.63
N THR A 285 3.95 12.62 -6.41
CA THR A 285 3.21 11.41 -6.78
C THR A 285 3.32 10.36 -5.70
N ILE A 286 2.16 9.93 -5.21
CA ILE A 286 1.97 8.72 -4.42
C ILE A 286 1.18 7.77 -5.31
N HIS A 287 1.76 6.62 -5.65
CA HIS A 287 1.17 5.71 -6.62
C HIS A 287 1.17 4.28 -6.08
N ASN A 288 0.00 3.66 -6.11
CA ASN A 288 -0.11 2.23 -5.90
C ASN A 288 0.28 1.50 -7.17
N THR A 289 1.29 0.65 -7.09
CA THR A 289 1.75 -0.12 -8.25
C THR A 289 0.72 -1.13 -8.75
N GLU A 290 -0.24 -1.56 -7.92
CA GLU A 290 -1.34 -2.47 -8.32
C GLU A 290 -2.34 -1.85 -9.29
N SER A 291 -2.40 -0.52 -9.38
CA SER A 291 -3.36 0.20 -10.21
C SER A 291 -3.18 -0.14 -11.70
N ILE A 292 -4.08 -0.97 -12.24
CA ILE A 292 -4.10 -1.36 -13.66
C ILE A 292 -4.50 -0.16 -14.54
N ASP A 293 -5.40 0.67 -14.02
CA ASP A 293 -5.83 1.92 -14.62
C ASP A 293 -5.46 3.07 -13.69
N GLN A 294 -4.44 3.85 -14.06
CA GLN A 294 -3.96 5.00 -13.28
C GLN A 294 -5.05 6.06 -13.02
N SER A 295 -6.21 5.99 -13.72
CA SER A 295 -7.35 6.87 -13.49
C SER A 295 -8.29 6.38 -12.39
N LYS A 296 -8.14 5.14 -11.92
CA LYS A 296 -8.93 4.56 -10.84
C LYS A 296 -8.07 4.36 -9.61
N GLU A 297 -8.60 4.83 -8.49
CA GLU A 297 -8.01 4.57 -7.21
C GLU A 297 -8.11 3.08 -6.89
N GLU A 298 -6.96 2.49 -6.57
CA GLU A 298 -6.86 1.09 -6.14
C GLU A 298 -5.92 1.05 -4.94
N GLY A 299 -6.31 0.34 -3.88
CA GLY A 299 -5.55 0.14 -2.64
C GLY A 299 -5.33 1.39 -1.75
N ILE A 300 -5.35 1.19 -0.43
CA ILE A 300 -5.20 2.31 0.53
C ILE A 300 -3.72 2.71 0.69
N ALA A 301 -3.42 4.00 0.51
CA ALA A 301 -2.16 4.62 0.95
C ALA A 301 -2.23 4.95 2.45
N LEU A 302 -1.89 3.97 3.31
CA LEU A 302 -1.97 4.16 4.76
C LEU A 302 -0.65 4.70 5.31
N PHE A 303 -0.70 5.87 5.95
CA PHE A 303 0.43 6.54 6.59
C PHE A 303 0.30 6.46 8.11
N ASN A 304 1.44 6.48 8.82
CA ASN A 304 1.49 6.50 10.28
C ASN A 304 2.47 7.56 10.75
N PHE A 305 1.98 8.66 11.32
CA PHE A 305 2.79 9.68 11.98
C PHE A 305 2.47 9.64 13.47
N GLU A 306 3.37 9.04 14.26
CA GLU A 306 3.10 8.67 15.64
C GLU A 306 4.29 9.03 16.54
N ASN A 307 4.02 9.61 17.71
CA ASN A 307 5.03 9.95 18.70
C ASN A 307 6.17 10.79 18.11
N LEU A 308 5.81 11.88 17.42
CA LEU A 308 6.73 12.88 16.88
C LEU A 308 6.91 14.04 17.88
N HIS A 309 7.74 15.05 17.54
CA HIS A 309 7.87 16.23 18.39
C HIS A 309 6.49 16.89 18.61
N PRO A 310 6.15 17.41 19.81
CA PRO A 310 4.86 18.10 20.06
C PRO A 310 4.56 19.32 19.18
N ASP A 311 5.59 19.87 18.54
CA ASP A 311 5.50 20.99 17.59
C ASP A 311 5.51 20.53 16.12
N PHE A 312 5.54 19.22 15.88
CA PHE A 312 5.40 18.68 14.54
C PHE A 312 4.12 19.21 13.91
N CYS A 313 4.27 19.79 12.72
CA CYS A 313 3.14 20.32 11.99
C CYS A 313 3.27 19.96 10.52
N LEU A 314 2.13 19.92 9.84
CA LEU A 314 1.99 19.85 8.39
C LEU A 314 1.44 21.18 7.87
N THR A 315 1.99 21.66 6.76
CA THR A 315 1.46 22.82 6.04
C THR A 315 0.16 22.46 5.34
N ILE A 316 -0.64 23.48 5.00
CA ILE A 316 -1.87 23.28 4.24
C ILE A 316 -1.58 22.61 2.88
N ASP A 317 -0.47 22.98 2.20
CA ASP A 317 -0.09 22.35 0.94
C ASP A 317 0.21 20.85 1.10
N GLU A 318 0.94 20.45 2.15
CA GLU A 318 1.22 19.05 2.47
C GLU A 318 -0.08 18.28 2.77
N ILE A 319 -0.97 18.82 3.61
CA ILE A 319 -2.25 18.17 3.96
C ILE A 319 -3.13 18.04 2.73
N VAL A 320 -3.28 19.09 1.92
CA VAL A 320 -4.10 19.06 0.70
C VAL A 320 -3.52 18.08 -0.33
N PHE A 321 -2.19 17.97 -0.42
CA PHE A 321 -1.56 16.97 -1.25
C PHE A 321 -1.93 15.55 -0.81
N PHE A 322 -1.86 15.24 0.49
CA PHE A 322 -2.26 13.94 1.03
C PHE A 322 -3.75 13.64 0.80
N LEU A 323 -4.63 14.60 1.06
CA LEU A 323 -6.08 14.47 0.82
C LEU A 323 -6.41 14.17 -0.65
N LYS A 324 -5.72 14.83 -1.58
CA LYS A 324 -5.91 14.63 -3.02
C LYS A 324 -5.27 13.34 -3.54
N SER A 325 -4.24 12.85 -2.85
CA SER A 325 -3.54 11.61 -3.19
C SER A 325 -4.19 10.37 -2.56
N GLY A 326 -5.39 10.49 -1.99
CA GLY A 326 -6.11 9.35 -1.41
C GLY A 326 -5.50 8.79 -0.12
N VAL A 327 -4.57 9.53 0.51
CA VAL A 327 -3.89 9.09 1.74
C VAL A 327 -4.90 8.95 2.88
N ALA A 328 -4.72 7.90 3.67
CA ALA A 328 -5.37 7.72 4.97
C ALA A 328 -4.30 7.65 6.07
N PHE A 329 -4.67 7.99 7.30
CA PHE A 329 -3.77 7.94 8.45
C PHE A 329 -4.25 6.93 9.47
N ARG A 330 -3.33 6.09 9.96
CA ARG A 330 -3.53 5.26 11.16
C ARG A 330 -3.42 6.14 12.41
N ASN A 331 -2.32 6.88 12.51
CA ASN A 331 -2.10 7.96 13.48
C ASN A 331 -1.60 9.19 12.73
N LEU A 332 -2.01 10.37 13.19
CA LEU A 332 -1.62 11.67 12.67
C LEU A 332 -1.32 12.63 13.83
N ASP A 333 -0.19 12.38 14.51
CA ASP A 333 0.34 13.24 15.56
C ASP A 333 0.95 14.50 14.96
N SER A 334 0.07 15.41 14.54
CA SER A 334 0.45 16.66 13.87
C SER A 334 -0.46 17.82 14.25
N LYS A 335 0.07 19.02 14.07
CA LYS A 335 -0.68 20.28 14.01
C LYS A 335 -0.74 20.80 12.57
N VAL A 336 -1.56 21.82 12.33
CA VAL A 336 -1.44 22.62 11.10
C VAL A 336 -0.40 23.71 11.35
N CYS A 337 0.60 23.83 10.47
CA CYS A 337 1.61 24.87 10.60
C CYS A 337 0.98 26.26 10.50
N ALA A 338 1.60 27.26 11.15
CA ALA A 338 1.17 28.65 11.03
C ALA A 338 1.14 29.07 9.55
N THR A 339 -0.03 29.48 9.08
CA THR A 339 -0.30 29.80 7.68
C THR A 339 -0.62 31.27 7.47
N LYS A 340 -0.35 31.76 6.26
CA LYS A 340 -0.81 33.07 5.78
C LYS A 340 -2.27 32.96 5.33
N ASP A 341 -2.97 34.08 5.20
CA ASP A 341 -4.42 34.11 4.90
C ASP A 341 -4.80 33.75 3.45
N LYS A 342 -3.89 33.11 2.68
CA LYS A 342 -4.14 32.71 1.28
C LYS A 342 -3.60 31.33 0.95
N PHE A 343 -4.41 30.54 0.21
CA PHE A 343 -4.05 29.25 -0.36
C PHE A 343 -4.31 29.26 -1.87
N LYS A 344 -3.25 29.11 -2.68
CA LYS A 344 -3.31 29.12 -4.16
C LYS A 344 -4.13 30.28 -4.74
N GLY A 345 -4.01 31.46 -4.16
CA GLY A 345 -4.70 32.68 -4.58
C GLY A 345 -6.13 32.84 -4.03
N ASN A 346 -6.70 31.83 -3.35
CA ASN A 346 -7.97 31.92 -2.64
C ASN A 346 -7.75 32.36 -1.19
N ASP A 347 -8.68 33.16 -0.68
CA ASP A 347 -8.65 33.58 0.72
C ASP A 347 -8.98 32.39 1.64
N ILE A 348 -8.24 32.31 2.74
CA ILE A 348 -8.49 31.37 3.82
C ILE A 348 -9.30 32.10 4.88
N CYS A 349 -10.52 31.66 5.16
CA CYS A 349 -11.36 32.33 6.15
C CYS A 349 -11.16 31.68 7.51
N ARG A 350 -10.81 32.51 8.50
CA ARG A 350 -10.83 32.09 9.90
C ARG A 350 -12.26 32.18 10.40
N PHE A 351 -12.76 31.09 10.96
CA PHE A 351 -14.11 31.05 11.48
C PHE A 351 -14.18 31.82 12.81
N GLU A 352 -15.10 32.78 12.90
CA GLU A 352 -15.46 33.47 14.13
C GLU A 352 -16.94 33.26 14.47
N SER A 353 -17.82 33.44 13.48
CA SER A 353 -19.25 33.17 13.54
C SER A 353 -19.83 33.09 12.13
N MET A 354 -21.04 32.55 11.98
CA MET A 354 -21.73 32.47 10.68
C MET A 354 -22.05 33.86 10.09
N GLU A 355 -22.40 34.82 10.94
CA GLU A 355 -22.64 36.21 10.52
C GLU A 355 -21.38 36.85 9.90
N LYS A 356 -20.21 36.65 10.52
CA LYS A 356 -18.94 37.24 10.08
C LYS A 356 -18.25 36.48 8.95
N LEU A 357 -18.60 35.21 8.75
CA LEU A 357 -18.02 34.40 7.68
C LEU A 357 -18.24 35.09 6.33
N ALA A 358 -17.19 35.15 5.51
CA ALA A 358 -17.26 35.76 4.19
C ALA A 358 -18.14 34.93 3.23
N GLU A 359 -18.82 35.61 2.31
CA GLU A 359 -19.51 34.96 1.19
C GLU A 359 -18.47 34.26 0.29
N ASN A 360 -18.71 32.99 -0.06
CA ASN A 360 -17.87 32.17 -0.93
C ASN A 360 -16.51 31.73 -0.37
N CYS A 361 -16.41 31.47 0.92
CA CYS A 361 -15.18 30.93 1.49
C CYS A 361 -14.81 29.55 0.89
N TYR A 362 -13.62 29.42 0.29
CA TYR A 362 -13.17 28.14 -0.27
C TYR A 362 -12.61 27.19 0.80
N MET A 363 -11.89 27.75 1.77
CA MET A 363 -11.22 27.03 2.85
C MET A 363 -11.48 27.74 4.18
N ILE A 364 -12.02 27.00 5.14
CA ILE A 364 -12.29 27.50 6.49
C ILE A 364 -11.26 26.92 7.46
N LEU A 365 -10.67 27.78 8.29
CA LEU A 365 -9.87 27.41 9.46
C LEU A 365 -10.67 27.68 10.73
N GLY A 366 -10.84 26.67 11.56
CA GLY A 366 -11.57 26.71 12.82
C GLY A 366 -12.89 25.95 12.77
N ASP A 367 -13.41 25.67 13.96
CA ASP A 367 -14.63 24.90 14.18
C ASP A 367 -15.88 25.68 13.75
N VAL A 368 -16.58 25.18 12.73
CA VAL A 368 -17.81 25.78 12.25
C VAL A 368 -18.96 25.40 13.18
N THR A 369 -19.62 26.41 13.75
CA THR A 369 -20.82 26.23 14.58
C THR A 369 -22.01 26.95 13.95
N VAL A 370 -23.12 26.24 13.78
CA VAL A 370 -24.40 26.74 13.27
C VAL A 370 -25.46 26.50 14.34
N ASP A 371 -25.82 27.55 15.07
CA ASP A 371 -26.82 27.49 16.13
C ASP A 371 -28.16 28.09 15.70
N SER A 372 -29.13 28.09 16.61
CA SER A 372 -30.41 28.76 16.40
C SER A 372 -30.20 30.26 16.14
N GLY A 373 -30.72 30.77 15.02
CA GLY A 373 -30.55 32.14 14.56
C GLY A 373 -29.54 32.31 13.41
N ASP A 374 -28.67 31.31 13.20
CA ASP A 374 -27.66 31.33 12.13
C ASP A 374 -28.18 30.83 10.77
N GLU A 375 -29.42 30.32 10.69
CA GLU A 375 -29.92 29.65 9.49
C GLU A 375 -29.91 30.55 8.25
N GLN A 376 -30.10 31.86 8.43
CA GLN A 376 -30.02 32.85 7.35
C GLN A 376 -28.63 32.98 6.72
N TYR A 377 -27.57 32.58 7.45
CA TYR A 377 -26.19 32.64 7.01
C TYR A 377 -25.67 31.29 6.49
N PHE A 378 -26.45 30.21 6.62
CA PHE A 378 -26.01 28.85 6.28
C PHE A 378 -25.57 28.70 4.81
N SER A 379 -26.13 29.51 3.90
CA SER A 379 -25.75 29.53 2.48
C SER A 379 -24.29 29.94 2.23
N LYS A 380 -23.61 30.57 3.20
CA LYS A 380 -22.19 30.96 3.07
C LYS A 380 -21.25 29.76 2.95
N LEU A 381 -21.65 28.60 3.48
CA LEU A 381 -20.87 27.36 3.40
C LEU A 381 -20.90 26.72 2.01
N ARG A 382 -21.71 27.24 1.08
CA ARG A 382 -21.94 26.67 -0.26
C ARG A 382 -20.67 26.55 -1.11
N ALA A 383 -19.67 27.39 -0.87
CA ALA A 383 -18.41 27.38 -1.61
C ALA A 383 -17.28 26.62 -0.90
N THR A 384 -17.49 26.18 0.34
CA THR A 384 -16.45 25.54 1.15
C THR A 384 -16.11 24.17 0.59
N HIS A 385 -14.83 23.96 0.30
CA HIS A 385 -14.29 22.66 -0.12
C HIS A 385 -13.45 22.01 0.97
N TYR A 386 -12.78 22.83 1.80
CA TYR A 386 -11.89 22.38 2.86
C TYR A 386 -12.33 22.99 4.18
N LEU A 387 -12.53 22.15 5.19
CA LEU A 387 -12.73 22.55 6.57
C LEU A 387 -11.55 22.02 7.39
N PHE A 388 -10.74 22.92 7.95
CA PHE A 388 -9.73 22.59 8.96
C PHE A 388 -10.31 22.90 10.34
N GLY A 389 -11.01 21.92 10.91
CA GLY A 389 -11.77 21.99 12.14
C GLY A 389 -12.94 21.01 12.09
N SER A 390 -13.80 21.07 13.10
CA SER A 390 -15.04 20.31 13.21
C SER A 390 -16.26 21.11 12.73
N ILE A 391 -17.41 20.45 12.55
CA ILE A 391 -18.69 21.11 12.25
C ILE A 391 -19.76 20.72 13.27
N ARG A 392 -20.45 21.73 13.83
CA ARG A 392 -21.52 21.57 14.82
C ARG A 392 -22.78 22.29 14.37
N ILE A 393 -23.89 21.57 14.27
CA ILE A 393 -25.19 22.11 13.83
C ILE A 393 -26.22 21.79 14.90
N ARG A 394 -26.70 22.81 15.62
CA ARG A 394 -27.48 22.60 16.85
C ARG A 394 -28.72 23.47 16.91
N ASN A 395 -29.83 22.90 17.37
CA ASN A 395 -31.07 23.64 17.66
C ASN A 395 -31.59 24.48 16.47
N THR A 396 -31.27 24.10 15.24
CA THR A 396 -31.68 24.85 14.05
C THR A 396 -33.06 24.43 13.55
N THR A 397 -33.63 25.29 12.72
CA THR A 397 -34.86 25.02 11.96
C THR A 397 -34.59 24.55 10.52
N LEU A 398 -33.33 24.24 10.19
CA LEU A 398 -32.92 23.72 8.90
C LEU A 398 -33.66 22.43 8.55
N LYS A 399 -33.98 22.27 7.27
CA LYS A 399 -34.61 21.05 6.73
C LYS A 399 -33.61 20.11 6.07
N SER A 400 -32.49 20.65 5.61
CA SER A 400 -31.48 19.98 4.79
C SER A 400 -30.10 20.61 5.03
N LEU A 401 -29.03 19.82 4.87
CA LEU A 401 -27.64 20.27 4.87
C LEU A 401 -27.08 20.55 3.47
N GLU A 402 -27.94 20.76 2.47
CA GLU A 402 -27.56 20.91 1.05
C GLU A 402 -26.46 21.95 0.75
N HIS A 403 -26.28 22.97 1.59
CA HIS A 403 -25.21 23.96 1.41
C HIS A 403 -23.81 23.40 1.73
N LEU A 404 -23.70 22.19 2.27
CA LEU A 404 -22.43 21.48 2.47
C LEU A 404 -22.04 20.58 1.29
N TYR A 405 -22.81 20.55 0.20
CA TYR A 405 -22.58 19.62 -0.91
C TYR A 405 -21.19 19.73 -1.57
N ARG A 406 -20.50 20.87 -1.46
CA ARG A 406 -19.13 21.07 -1.98
C ARG A 406 -18.03 20.76 -0.97
N LEU A 407 -18.37 20.51 0.30
CA LEU A 407 -17.39 20.16 1.31
C LEU A 407 -16.78 18.80 0.94
N LEU A 408 -15.53 18.82 0.51
CA LEU A 408 -14.81 17.63 0.06
C LEU A 408 -13.96 17.03 1.19
N TYR A 409 -13.43 17.86 2.09
CA TYR A 409 -12.46 17.42 3.08
C TYR A 409 -12.67 18.09 4.42
N ILE A 410 -12.57 17.28 5.49
CA ILE A 410 -12.57 17.74 6.88
C ILE A 410 -11.26 17.30 7.52
N VAL A 411 -10.58 18.21 8.20
CA VAL A 411 -9.30 17.99 8.88
C VAL A 411 -9.44 18.51 10.31
N ASP A 412 -9.64 17.61 11.25
CA ASP A 412 -9.85 17.92 12.67
C ASP A 412 -8.73 17.31 13.52
N LEU A 413 -7.72 18.10 13.84
CA LEU A 413 -6.51 17.64 14.56
C LEU A 413 -6.50 18.05 16.03
N GLU A 414 -7.62 18.55 16.55
CA GLU A 414 -7.79 18.88 17.97
C GLU A 414 -8.26 17.67 18.78
N ASP A 415 -7.97 17.65 20.09
CA ASP A 415 -8.27 16.50 20.94
C ASP A 415 -9.74 16.50 21.44
N GLY A 416 -10.39 15.33 21.38
CA GLY A 416 -11.46 14.96 22.32
C GLY A 416 -12.91 15.39 21.96
N GLY A 417 -13.18 15.81 20.73
CA GLY A 417 -14.53 16.15 20.25
C GLY A 417 -15.00 15.32 19.06
N PRO A 418 -16.31 15.30 18.75
CA PRO A 418 -16.79 14.76 17.49
C PRO A 418 -16.41 15.67 16.32
N VAL A 419 -15.90 15.10 15.23
CA VAL A 419 -15.60 15.83 13.99
C VAL A 419 -16.86 16.39 13.34
N ILE A 420 -18.00 15.73 13.57
CA ILE A 420 -19.33 16.16 13.13
C ILE A 420 -20.31 16.04 14.31
N GLU A 421 -20.96 17.15 14.67
CA GLU A 421 -22.05 17.19 15.65
C GLU A 421 -23.35 17.68 14.98
N ILE A 422 -24.41 16.89 15.04
CA ILE A 422 -25.75 17.27 14.58
C ILE A 422 -26.72 17.00 15.73
N ASN A 423 -27.18 18.05 16.39
CA ASN A 423 -27.92 17.92 17.64
C ASN A 423 -29.21 18.74 17.67
N SER A 424 -30.32 18.14 18.09
CA SER A 424 -31.57 18.83 18.40
C SER A 424 -32.20 19.60 17.23
N ASN A 425 -31.92 19.22 15.97
CA ASN A 425 -32.49 19.83 14.77
C ASN A 425 -33.82 19.16 14.39
N LYS A 426 -34.92 19.59 15.01
CA LYS A 426 -36.23 18.92 14.91
C LYS A 426 -36.88 18.92 13.52
N LYS A 427 -36.40 19.75 12.59
CA LYS A 427 -36.92 19.84 11.21
C LYS A 427 -35.99 19.22 10.17
N LEU A 428 -34.78 18.81 10.56
CA LEU A 428 -33.74 18.34 9.66
C LEU A 428 -34.01 16.90 9.22
N ARG A 429 -34.29 16.69 7.93
CA ARG A 429 -34.64 15.37 7.37
C ARG A 429 -33.62 14.81 6.39
N ASN A 430 -32.64 15.62 6.01
CA ASN A 430 -31.64 15.26 5.01
C ASN A 430 -30.26 15.73 5.47
N VAL A 431 -29.41 14.76 5.84
CA VAL A 431 -28.03 14.94 6.29
C VAL A 431 -27.05 14.34 5.27
N ASN A 432 -27.10 14.82 4.03
CA ASN A 432 -26.21 14.32 2.99
C ASN A 432 -24.96 15.20 2.81
N PHE A 433 -23.79 14.64 3.10
CA PHE A 433 -22.47 15.20 2.80
C PHE A 433 -21.98 14.67 1.44
N ALA A 434 -22.77 14.90 0.39
CA ALA A 434 -22.61 14.28 -0.93
C ALA A 434 -21.23 14.49 -1.57
N GLY A 435 -20.54 15.58 -1.24
CA GLY A 435 -19.21 15.90 -1.77
C GLY A 435 -18.04 15.27 -1.00
N LEU A 436 -18.24 14.80 0.23
CA LEU A 436 -17.15 14.47 1.15
C LEU A 436 -16.31 13.29 0.63
N GLN A 437 -15.00 13.45 0.57
CA GLN A 437 -14.03 12.50 0.01
C GLN A 437 -13.08 11.91 1.04
N SER A 438 -12.72 12.66 2.09
CA SER A 438 -11.83 12.18 3.15
C SER A 438 -11.96 13.01 4.43
N ILE A 439 -11.76 12.35 5.57
CA ILE A 439 -11.72 12.96 6.90
C ILE A 439 -10.38 12.60 7.56
N PHE A 440 -9.63 13.62 7.98
CA PHE A 440 -8.44 13.44 8.81
C PHE A 440 -8.74 13.82 10.26
N THR A 441 -8.36 12.93 11.16
CA THR A 441 -8.38 13.11 12.61
C THR A 441 -7.02 12.71 13.19
N ARG A 442 -6.66 13.20 14.39
CA ARG A 442 -5.37 12.88 15.02
C ARG A 442 -5.21 11.38 15.25
N ASP A 443 -6.24 10.74 15.78
CA ASP A 443 -6.36 9.29 15.87
C ASP A 443 -7.31 8.78 14.76
N ALA A 444 -7.31 7.48 14.49
CA ALA A 444 -8.27 6.86 13.56
C ALA A 444 -9.75 6.95 14.06
N ASN A 445 -10.01 7.63 15.18
CA ASN A 445 -11.32 7.73 15.81
C ASN A 445 -12.12 8.94 15.28
N ARG A 446 -12.86 8.72 14.19
CA ARG A 446 -13.69 9.75 13.56
C ARG A 446 -15.10 9.73 14.14
N THR A 447 -15.37 10.45 15.22
CA THR A 447 -16.69 10.39 15.87
C THR A 447 -17.71 11.36 15.25
N ALA A 448 -18.91 10.87 14.93
CA ALA A 448 -20.06 11.69 14.57
C ALA A 448 -21.15 11.60 15.65
N PHE A 449 -21.46 12.72 16.32
CA PHE A 449 -22.50 12.79 17.34
C PHE A 449 -23.83 13.25 16.75
N ILE A 450 -24.84 12.37 16.75
CA ILE A 450 -26.16 12.63 16.15
C ILE A 450 -27.26 12.29 17.17
N GLN A 451 -27.89 13.33 17.71
CA GLN A 451 -28.81 13.24 18.84
C GLN A 451 -30.02 14.17 18.70
N ASP A 452 -31.18 13.72 19.17
CA ASP A 452 -32.39 14.53 19.32
C ASP A 452 -32.87 15.25 18.03
N ASN A 453 -32.46 14.78 16.85
CA ASN A 453 -32.92 15.35 15.58
C ASN A 453 -34.29 14.78 15.17
N HIS A 454 -34.79 15.18 14.01
CA HIS A 454 -36.00 14.60 13.43
C HIS A 454 -35.87 13.05 13.33
N PRO A 455 -36.90 12.26 13.63
CA PRO A 455 -36.81 10.78 13.62
C PRO A 455 -36.42 10.18 12.26
N LYS A 456 -36.80 10.86 11.18
CA LYS A 456 -36.52 10.51 9.77
C LYS A 456 -35.30 11.24 9.20
N ILE A 457 -34.26 11.47 9.99
CA ILE A 457 -33.07 12.20 9.54
C ILE A 457 -32.26 11.40 8.51
N PHE A 458 -32.34 10.06 8.57
CA PHE A 458 -31.67 9.12 7.66
C PHE A 458 -32.63 8.44 6.67
N GLU A 459 -33.80 9.04 6.41
CA GLU A 459 -34.77 8.48 5.45
C GLU A 459 -34.18 8.32 4.04
N SER A 460 -33.16 9.12 3.68
CA SER A 460 -32.42 8.99 2.42
C SER A 460 -31.40 7.86 2.38
N TYR A 461 -31.14 7.20 3.52
CA TYR A 461 -30.14 6.14 3.68
C TYR A 461 -30.79 4.84 4.17
N ASP A 462 -32.07 4.61 3.87
CA ASP A 462 -32.85 3.47 4.35
C ASP A 462 -32.79 3.31 5.89
N GLU A 463 -32.78 4.44 6.59
CA GLU A 463 -32.65 4.55 8.06
C GLU A 463 -31.29 4.12 8.64
N ILE A 464 -30.28 3.85 7.78
CA ILE A 464 -28.90 3.56 8.19
C ILE A 464 -28.19 4.85 8.59
N CYS A 465 -27.46 4.82 9.70
CA CYS A 465 -26.60 5.93 10.11
C CYS A 465 -25.43 6.12 9.16
N SER A 466 -25.65 6.95 8.14
CA SER A 466 -24.65 7.38 7.18
C SER A 466 -24.81 8.87 6.84
N LEU A 467 -23.69 9.50 6.49
CA LEU A 467 -23.65 10.87 5.96
C LEU A 467 -23.17 10.92 4.51
N VAL A 468 -22.68 9.79 3.97
CA VAL A 468 -22.08 9.70 2.63
C VAL A 468 -22.61 8.43 1.96
N GLU A 469 -23.18 8.59 0.77
CA GLU A 469 -23.55 7.47 -0.10
C GLU A 469 -22.54 7.36 -1.23
N SER A 470 -21.93 6.19 -1.41
CA SER A 470 -20.92 5.95 -2.43
C SER A 470 -20.82 4.46 -2.73
N THR A 471 -20.57 4.10 -4.00
CA THR A 471 -20.19 2.73 -4.39
C THR A 471 -18.67 2.55 -4.43
N ASP A 472 -17.91 3.64 -4.31
CA ASP A 472 -16.46 3.61 -4.19
C ASP A 472 -16.06 3.25 -2.75
N MET A 473 -15.51 2.04 -2.58
CA MET A 473 -15.08 1.48 -1.30
C MET A 473 -13.94 2.27 -0.64
N TYR A 474 -13.05 2.89 -1.43
CA TYR A 474 -11.92 3.66 -0.90
C TYR A 474 -12.41 5.00 -0.34
N ARG A 475 -13.37 5.61 -1.02
CA ARG A 475 -14.09 6.78 -0.50
C ARG A 475 -14.83 6.45 0.79
N ILE A 476 -15.57 5.33 0.83
CA ILE A 476 -16.26 4.88 2.05
C ILE A 476 -15.27 4.72 3.20
N TYR A 477 -14.11 4.09 2.96
CA TYR A 477 -13.07 3.91 3.97
C TYR A 477 -12.56 5.24 4.55
N ARG A 478 -12.29 6.23 3.69
CA ARG A 478 -11.78 7.55 4.12
C ARG A 478 -12.83 8.47 4.74
N THR A 479 -14.11 8.24 4.49
CA THR A 479 -15.20 9.02 5.09
C THR A 479 -15.93 8.29 6.22
N ARG A 480 -15.47 7.09 6.59
CA ARG A 480 -16.06 6.31 7.67
C ARG A 480 -16.08 7.08 8.98
N LEU A 481 -17.20 6.98 9.70
CA LEU A 481 -17.44 7.62 10.99
C LEU A 481 -17.92 6.59 12.03
N ASN A 482 -17.58 6.85 13.28
CA ASN A 482 -18.12 6.19 14.47
C ASN A 482 -19.34 7.00 14.93
N PHE A 483 -20.53 6.53 14.59
CA PHE A 483 -21.78 7.21 14.95
C PHE A 483 -22.14 6.97 16.41
N VAL A 484 -22.42 8.06 17.14
CA VAL A 484 -22.86 8.03 18.53
C VAL A 484 -24.10 8.92 18.71
N GLY A 485 -24.93 8.61 19.71
CA GLY A 485 -26.16 9.36 20.01
C GLY A 485 -27.44 8.59 19.66
N GLY A 486 -28.54 9.03 20.24
CA GLY A 486 -29.84 8.36 20.25
C GLY A 486 -30.54 8.27 18.89
N ASN A 487 -30.12 9.05 17.89
CA ASN A 487 -30.59 8.84 16.51
C ASN A 487 -29.93 7.61 15.86
N CYS A 488 -28.82 7.11 16.39
CA CYS A 488 -28.03 5.98 15.86
C CYS A 488 -27.86 4.82 16.85
N ALA A 489 -28.43 4.91 18.05
CA ALA A 489 -28.16 3.99 19.16
C ALA A 489 -28.71 2.55 18.97
N THR A 490 -29.47 2.27 17.90
CA THR A 490 -30.00 0.93 17.59
C THR A 490 -29.14 0.11 16.62
N GLU A 491 -28.07 0.66 16.05
CA GLU A 491 -27.28 0.00 14.99
C GLU A 491 -25.88 -0.47 15.40
N MET A 492 -25.46 -0.30 16.67
CA MET A 492 -24.14 -0.78 17.11
C MET A 492 -23.96 -2.31 17.01
N GLU A 493 -25.05 -3.09 16.91
CA GLU A 493 -24.97 -4.56 16.71
C GLU A 493 -24.80 -5.00 15.25
N THR A 494 -25.04 -4.15 14.25
CA THR A 494 -25.03 -4.58 12.83
C THR A 494 -23.72 -4.28 12.09
N MET A 495 -22.88 -3.36 12.56
CA MET A 495 -21.59 -3.07 11.92
C MET A 495 -20.48 -4.08 12.24
N GLU A 496 -20.52 -4.79 13.37
CA GLU A 496 -19.59 -5.90 13.63
C GLU A 496 -19.83 -7.07 12.66
N LEU A 497 -21.08 -7.27 12.24
CA LEU A 497 -21.43 -8.27 11.22
C LEU A 497 -20.90 -7.90 9.81
N SER A 498 -20.73 -6.61 9.50
CA SER A 498 -20.11 -6.17 8.23
C SER A 498 -18.59 -6.39 8.23
N LYS A 499 -17.90 -6.22 9.36
CA LYS A 499 -16.47 -6.63 9.46
C LYS A 499 -16.32 -8.11 9.18
N SER A 500 -17.23 -8.95 9.68
CA SER A 500 -17.22 -10.38 9.36
C SER A 500 -17.73 -10.70 7.96
N SER A 501 -18.66 -9.96 7.35
CA SER A 501 -19.16 -10.31 6.01
C SER A 501 -18.18 -9.95 4.90
N TRP A 502 -17.40 -8.87 5.05
CA TRP A 502 -16.30 -8.56 4.12
C TRP A 502 -15.06 -9.44 4.34
N LEU A 503 -14.89 -10.03 5.54
CA LEU A 503 -13.87 -11.05 5.82
C LEU A 503 -14.38 -12.50 5.60
N MET A 504 -15.67 -12.70 5.31
CA MET A 504 -16.27 -14.01 5.01
C MET A 504 -16.59 -14.24 3.53
N GLU A 505 -16.25 -13.30 2.64
CA GLU A 505 -16.18 -13.59 1.20
C GLU A 505 -14.84 -14.21 0.78
N ASP A 506 -13.91 -14.45 1.71
CA ASP A 506 -12.70 -15.27 1.51
C ASP A 506 -12.99 -16.79 1.46
N ASN A 507 -14.24 -17.17 1.16
CA ASN A 507 -14.62 -18.56 0.90
C ASN A 507 -15.45 -18.74 -0.38
N PHE A 508 -15.30 -17.85 -1.37
CA PHE A 508 -15.78 -18.12 -2.73
C PHE A 508 -14.82 -19.02 -3.51
N SER A 509 -14.81 -20.30 -3.10
CA SER A 509 -14.81 -21.36 -4.10
C SER A 509 -16.08 -21.21 -4.92
N THR A 510 -15.96 -20.70 -6.16
CA THR A 510 -16.58 -21.26 -7.37
C THR A 510 -16.45 -20.28 -8.54
N ARG A 511 -15.60 -20.64 -9.51
CA ARG A 511 -15.70 -20.55 -11.00
C ARG A 511 -16.48 -19.44 -11.75
N ALA A 512 -17.34 -18.62 -11.15
CA ALA A 512 -18.29 -17.75 -11.87
C ALA A 512 -17.78 -16.32 -12.06
N ASP A 513 -17.19 -15.69 -11.04
CA ASP A 513 -16.71 -14.30 -11.15
C ASP A 513 -15.39 -14.19 -11.94
N PHE A 514 -14.64 -15.29 -11.99
CA PHE A 514 -13.47 -15.46 -12.86
C PHE A 514 -13.83 -15.33 -14.34
N VAL A 515 -15.04 -15.74 -14.76
CA VAL A 515 -15.48 -15.67 -16.17
C VAL A 515 -15.77 -14.24 -16.59
N ILE A 516 -16.22 -13.38 -15.68
CA ILE A 516 -16.55 -11.98 -15.98
C ILE A 516 -15.27 -11.16 -16.16
N PHE A 517 -14.26 -11.37 -15.32
CA PHE A 517 -12.92 -10.78 -15.51
C PHE A 517 -12.24 -11.32 -16.79
N PHE A 518 -12.39 -12.62 -17.08
CA PHE A 518 -11.88 -13.25 -18.32
C PHE A 518 -12.52 -12.68 -19.60
N LEU A 519 -13.83 -12.40 -19.59
CA LEU A 519 -14.54 -11.90 -20.78
C LEU A 519 -14.19 -10.45 -21.10
N ILE A 520 -13.94 -9.62 -20.10
CA ILE A 520 -13.53 -8.22 -20.29
C ILE A 520 -12.06 -8.15 -20.76
N PHE A 521 -11.18 -9.02 -20.23
CA PHE A 521 -9.77 -9.04 -20.62
C PHE A 521 -9.54 -9.65 -22.03
N CYS A 522 -10.27 -10.72 -22.38
CA CYS A 522 -10.20 -11.33 -23.72
C CYS A 522 -10.83 -10.47 -24.82
N SER A 523 -11.78 -9.59 -24.51
CA SER A 523 -12.38 -8.69 -25.52
C SER A 523 -11.48 -7.50 -25.87
N TRP A 524 -10.52 -7.16 -25.00
CA TRP A 524 -9.56 -6.07 -25.26
C TRP A 524 -8.34 -6.54 -26.06
N LEU A 525 -7.83 -7.76 -25.81
CA LEU A 525 -6.68 -8.34 -26.54
C LEU A 525 -6.99 -8.77 -27.99
N MET A 526 -8.25 -8.70 -28.44
CA MET A 526 -8.63 -8.94 -29.84
C MET A 526 -8.78 -7.65 -30.66
N PHE A 527 -8.48 -6.49 -30.07
CA PHE A 527 -8.43 -5.19 -30.74
C PHE A 527 -7.09 -4.48 -30.48
N GLU A 528 -5.98 -5.13 -30.80
CA GLU A 528 -4.72 -4.48 -31.22
C GLU A 528 -3.87 -5.41 -32.10
#